data_AF-A0A840N1D2-F1
#
_entry.id   AF-A0A840N1D2-F1
#
_cell.length_a   1.000
_cell.length_b   1.000
_cell.length_c   1.000
_cell.angle_alpha   90.00
_cell.angle_beta   90.00
_cell.angle_gamma   90.00
#
_symmetry.space_group_name_H-M   'P 1'
#
loop_
_entity.id
_entity.type
_entity.pdbx_description
1 polymer ?
#
loop_
_entity_poly.entity_id
_entity_poly.type
_entity_poly.pdbx_seq_one_letter_code
_entity_poly.pdbx_strand_id
1 'polypeptide(L)'
;MKLIVDVSTSHVLIGHTTSPDAAETIQIVGDVIRMQTTKADFDVTIAVNQSSAKELMTMRVPTQHYVARVPEWADQKYSPNTMFRAAFHLLR
;
A
#
# COMPACT_ATOMS: atom_id res chain seq x y z
N MET A 1 -8.72 6.85 4.45
CA MET A 1 -7.99 6.05 3.44
C MET A 1 -6.57 5.82 3.92
N LYS A 2 -5.87 4.80 3.40
CA LYS A 2 -4.47 4.51 3.73
C LYS A 2 -3.73 3.94 2.51
N LEU A 3 -2.53 4.44 2.27
CA LEU A 3 -1.58 3.86 1.31
C LEU A 3 -0.38 3.27 2.07
N ILE A 4 0.06 2.10 1.65
CA ILE A 4 1.36 1.53 2.05
C ILE A 4 2.29 1.68 0.86
N VAL A 5 3.46 2.28 1.09
CA VAL A 5 4.44 2.57 0.06
C VAL A 5 5.76 1.93 0.46
N ASP A 6 6.42 1.27 -0.48
CA ASP A 6 7.81 0.83 -0.31
C ASP A 6 8.72 2.05 -0.33
N VAL A 7 9.50 2.24 0.74
CA VAL A 7 10.41 3.39 0.87
C VAL A 7 11.53 3.36 -0.15
N SER A 8 11.98 2.17 -0.58
CA SER A 8 13.12 2.02 -1.49
C SER A 8 12.76 2.30 -2.94
N THR A 9 11.59 1.82 -3.39
CA THR A 9 11.15 1.93 -4.78
C THR A 9 10.09 3.01 -4.98
N SER A 10 9.51 3.54 -3.90
CA SER A 10 8.32 4.42 -3.92
C SER A 10 7.08 3.77 -4.53
N HIS A 11 7.08 2.46 -4.81
CA HIS A 11 5.89 1.77 -5.30
C HIS A 11 4.80 1.73 -4.22
N VAL A 12 3.57 1.99 -4.65
CA VAL A 12 2.40 1.76 -3.80
C VAL A 12 2.16 0.25 -3.74
N LEU A 13 2.23 -0.31 -2.53
CA LEU A 13 2.06 -1.75 -2.31
C LEU A 13 0.60 -2.10 -2.01
N ILE A 14 -0.09 -1.26 -1.24
CA ILE A 14 -1.46 -1.50 -0.77
C ILE A 14 -2.22 -0.18 -0.73
N GLY A 15 -3.45 -0.19 -1.23
CA GLY A 15 -4.45 0.83 -0.95
C GLY A 15 -5.56 0.29 -0.05
N HIS A 16 -6.10 1.13 0.81
CA HIS A 16 -7.24 0.80 1.66
C HIS A 16 -8.18 2.00 1.79
N THR A 17 -9.47 1.77 1.59
CA THR A 17 -10.53 2.76 1.79
C THR A 17 -11.78 2.12 2.38
N THR A 18 -12.55 2.91 3.12
CA THR A 18 -13.85 2.55 3.70
C THR A 18 -14.90 3.61 3.30
N SER A 19 -14.71 4.25 2.15
CA SER A 19 -15.63 5.23 1.59
C SER A 19 -16.89 4.55 1.02
N PRO A 20 -18.00 5.28 0.78
CA PRO A 20 -19.22 4.71 0.20
C PRO A 20 -19.01 4.04 -1.17
N ASP A 21 -18.03 4.53 -1.94
CA ASP A 21 -17.59 4.08 -3.27
C ASP A 21 -16.32 3.19 -3.20
N ALA A 22 -16.10 2.52 -2.06
CA ALA A 22 -14.89 1.75 -1.82
C ALA A 22 -14.70 0.60 -2.82
N ALA A 23 -15.78 -0.06 -3.25
CA ALA A 23 -15.72 -1.21 -4.14
C ALA A 23 -15.18 -0.82 -5.53
N GLU A 24 -15.72 0.25 -6.10
CA GLU A 24 -15.32 0.80 -7.39
C GLU A 24 -13.91 1.39 -7.32
N THR A 25 -13.62 2.15 -6.26
CA THR A 25 -12.31 2.80 -6.09
C THR A 25 -11.20 1.76 -5.92
N ILE A 26 -11.40 0.73 -5.08
CA ILE A 26 -10.35 -0.24 -4.80
C ILE A 26 -10.06 -1.17 -5.99
N GLN A 27 -11.04 -1.40 -6.86
CA GLN A 27 -10.85 -2.18 -8.08
C GLN A 27 -9.82 -1.49 -9.00
N ILE A 28 -9.99 -0.19 -9.25
CA ILE A 28 -9.04 0.60 -10.06
C ILE A 28 -7.70 0.73 -9.34
N VAL A 29 -7.69 0.96 -8.02
CA VAL A 29 -6.44 1.02 -7.23
C VAL A 29 -5.66 -0.30 -7.32
N GLY A 30 -6.35 -1.44 -7.31
CA GLY A 30 -5.73 -2.75 -7.47
C GLY A 30 -5.01 -2.89 -8.81
N ASP A 31 -5.62 -2.42 -9.90
CA ASP A 31 -5.02 -2.46 -11.23
C ASP A 31 -3.77 -1.58 -11.34
N VAL A 32 -3.81 -0.33 -10.84
CA VAL A 32 -2.63 0.56 -10.91
C VAL A 32 -1.49 0.07 -10.01
N ILE A 33 -1.78 -0.54 -8.85
CA ILE A 33 -0.76 -1.19 -8.02
C ILE A 33 -0.10 -2.34 -8.78
N ARG A 34 -0.89 -3.13 -9.53
CA ARG A 34 -0.36 -4.22 -10.37
C ARG A 34 0.55 -3.71 -11.49
N MET A 35 0.37 -2.47 -11.92
CA MET A 35 1.25 -1.75 -12.86
C MET A 35 2.50 -1.17 -12.20
N GLN A 36 2.76 -1.45 -10.92
CA GLN A 36 3.90 -0.94 -10.16
C GLN A 36 3.93 0.60 -10.11
N THR A 37 2.76 1.22 -9.99
CA THR A 37 2.67 2.67 -9.84
C THR A 37 3.40 3.15 -8.57
N THR A 38 4.02 4.32 -8.67
CA THR A 38 4.71 4.98 -7.57
C THR A 38 3.80 5.97 -6.85
N LYS A 39 4.21 6.37 -5.64
CA LYS A 39 3.54 7.44 -4.90
C LYS A 39 3.57 8.78 -5.65
N ALA A 40 4.60 9.02 -6.47
CA ALA A 40 4.70 10.22 -7.29
C ALA A 40 3.62 10.27 -8.39
N ASP A 41 3.22 9.12 -8.96
CA ASP A 41 2.15 9.06 -9.97
C ASP A 41 0.81 9.49 -9.39
N PHE A 42 0.50 9.06 -8.16
CA PHE A 42 -0.66 9.55 -7.42
C PHE A 42 -0.58 11.05 -7.17
N ASP A 43 0.62 11.56 -6.92
CA ASP A 43 0.82 12.96 -6.57
C ASP A 43 0.65 13.91 -7.74
N VAL A 44 1.04 13.50 -8.95
CA VAL A 44 0.87 14.30 -10.16
C VAL A 44 -0.52 14.12 -10.80
N THR A 45 -1.29 13.11 -10.36
CA THR A 45 -2.65 12.89 -10.85
C THR A 45 -3.59 13.98 -10.36
N ILE A 46 -4.36 14.57 -11.29
CA ILE A 46 -5.34 15.61 -10.95
C ILE A 46 -6.45 14.99 -10.11
N ALA A 47 -6.62 15.52 -8.91
CA ALA A 47 -7.68 15.15 -8.00
C ALA A 47 -9.04 15.68 -8.48
N VAL A 48 -10.02 14.79 -8.64
CA VAL A 48 -11.39 15.17 -9.01
C VAL A 48 -12.12 15.69 -7.77
N ASN A 49 -12.61 16.93 -7.83
CA ASN A 49 -13.36 17.51 -6.71
C ASN A 49 -14.66 16.73 -6.45
N GLN A 50 -15.12 16.74 -5.20
CA GLN A 50 -16.32 16.03 -4.72
C GLN A 50 -16.31 14.49 -4.86
N SER A 51 -15.17 13.89 -5.22
CA SER A 51 -14.95 12.44 -5.14
C SER A 51 -14.22 12.09 -3.83
N SER A 52 -14.55 10.95 -3.22
CA SER A 52 -13.79 10.44 -2.08
C SER A 52 -12.38 10.02 -2.51
N ALA A 53 -12.24 9.44 -3.71
CA ALA A 53 -10.98 8.97 -4.28
C ALA A 53 -9.93 10.08 -4.41
N LYS A 54 -10.35 11.35 -4.44
CA LYS A 54 -9.45 12.51 -4.42
C LYS A 54 -8.44 12.43 -3.29
N GLU A 55 -8.84 11.88 -2.14
CA GLU A 55 -7.98 11.79 -0.95
C GLU A 55 -6.78 10.85 -1.18
N LEU A 56 -6.88 9.88 -2.09
CA LEU A 56 -5.73 9.05 -2.50
C LEU A 56 -4.65 9.88 -3.22
N MET A 57 -5.08 10.89 -3.98
CA MET A 57 -4.20 11.72 -4.81
C MET A 57 -3.65 12.93 -4.07
N THR A 58 -4.10 13.20 -2.84
CA THR A 58 -3.69 14.38 -2.05
C THR A 58 -2.88 14.04 -0.79
N MET A 59 -2.65 12.75 -0.51
CA MET A 59 -1.83 12.30 0.62
C MET A 59 -0.33 12.56 0.39
N ARG A 60 0.16 13.77 0.69
CA ARG A 60 1.57 14.15 0.44
C ARG A 60 2.55 13.75 1.53
N VAL A 61 2.12 13.83 2.79
CA VAL A 61 3.00 13.63 3.95
C VAL A 61 2.72 12.26 4.58
N PRO A 62 3.72 11.37 4.73
CA PRO A 62 3.54 10.08 5.37
C PRO A 62 3.24 10.27 6.86
N THR A 63 2.25 9.55 7.37
CA THR A 63 1.91 9.58 8.81
C THR A 63 2.91 8.76 9.64
N GLN A 64 3.47 7.70 9.07
CA GLN A 64 4.36 6.75 9.76
C GLN A 64 5.37 6.14 8.81
N HIS A 65 6.57 5.84 9.33
CA HIS A 65 7.58 5.03 8.65
C HIS A 65 7.81 3.75 9.43
N TYR A 66 7.77 2.62 8.73
CA TYR A 66 8.04 1.31 9.30
C TYR A 66 9.35 0.78 8.73
N VAL A 67 10.31 0.55 9.61
CA VAL A 67 11.52 -0.20 9.26
C VAL A 67 11.25 -1.64 9.67
N ALA A 68 11.28 -2.56 8.69
CA ALA A 68 11.15 -3.98 8.96
C ALA A 68 12.28 -4.39 9.92
N ARG A 69 11.91 -4.69 11.16
CA ARG A 69 12.80 -5.43 12.05
C ARG A 69 12.62 -6.89 11.71
N VAL A 70 13.69 -7.55 11.28
CA VAL A 70 13.73 -9.02 11.27
C VAL A 70 13.51 -9.43 12.73
N PRO A 71 12.41 -10.09 13.06
CA PRO A 71 12.21 -10.57 14.43
C PRO A 71 13.33 -11.56 14.75
N GLU A 72 13.87 -11.56 15.97
CA GLU A 72 14.94 -12.49 16.36
C GLU A 72 14.59 -13.97 16.11
N TRP A 73 13.30 -14.30 16.10
CA TRP A 73 12.80 -15.65 15.78
C TRP A 73 12.86 -16.00 14.27
N ALA A 74 12.97 -15.02 13.38
CA ALA A 74 12.96 -15.24 11.93
C ALA A 74 14.30 -15.80 11.41
N ASP A 75 15.42 -15.46 12.06
CA ASP A 75 16.74 -16.02 11.74
C ASP A 75 16.84 -17.53 12.02
N GLN A 76 16.00 -18.05 12.92
CA GLN A 76 16.08 -19.45 13.35
C GLN A 76 15.24 -20.42 12.51
N LYS A 77 14.40 -19.96 11.57
CA LYS A 77 13.41 -20.88 10.95
C LYS A 77 13.05 -20.74 9.47
N TYR A 78 13.58 -19.77 8.71
CA TYR A 78 13.08 -19.53 7.35
C TYR A 78 14.18 -19.39 6.29
N SER A 79 14.32 -20.46 5.49
CA SER A 79 15.03 -20.46 4.21
C SER A 79 14.27 -19.60 3.17
N PRO A 80 14.98 -18.97 2.20
CA PRO A 80 14.49 -17.89 1.32
C PRO A 80 13.17 -18.16 0.57
N ASN A 81 12.76 -19.42 0.39
CA ASN A 81 11.60 -19.79 -0.41
C ASN A 81 10.24 -19.71 0.33
N THR A 82 10.21 -19.31 1.60
CA THR A 82 8.98 -19.36 2.44
C THR A 82 8.28 -18.00 2.61
N MET A 83 8.86 -16.92 2.04
CA MET A 83 8.44 -15.54 2.31
C MET A 83 6.98 -15.24 1.92
N PHE A 84 6.41 -15.99 0.96
CA PHE A 84 5.02 -15.81 0.52
C PHE A 84 3.95 -16.41 1.46
N ARG A 85 4.30 -17.26 2.44
CA ARG A 85 3.30 -17.90 3.34
C ARG A 85 3.13 -17.21 4.69
N ALA A 86 4.10 -16.40 5.12
CA ALA A 86 4.07 -15.76 6.45
C ALA A 86 3.08 -14.58 6.54
N ALA A 87 2.77 -13.91 5.44
CA ALA A 87 1.84 -12.78 5.41
C ALA A 87 0.40 -13.16 5.81
N PHE A 88 0.02 -14.45 5.71
CA PHE A 88 -1.32 -14.93 6.07
C PHE A 88 -1.52 -15.26 7.56
N HIS A 89 -0.47 -15.26 8.39
CA HIS A 89 -0.58 -15.61 9.82
C HIS A 89 -0.65 -14.41 10.78
N LEU A 90 -0.50 -13.17 10.29
CA LEU A 90 -0.55 -11.95 11.10
C LEU A 90 -1.89 -11.19 11.02
N LEU A 91 -2.95 -11.85 10.55
CA LEU A 91 -4.34 -11.34 10.56
C LEU A 91 -5.26 -12.17 11.48
N ARG A 92 -4.73 -12.60 12.63
CA ARG A 92 -5.52 -12.99 13.81
C ARG A 92 -5.11 -12.14 15.00
#